data_AF-A0A317YLP1-F1
#
_entry.id   AF-A0A317YLP1-F1
#
_cell.length_a   1.000
_cell.length_b   1.000
_cell.length_c   1.000
_cell.angle_alpha   90.00
_cell.angle_beta   90.00
_cell.angle_gamma   90.00
#
_symmetry.space_group_name_H-M   'P 1'
#
loop_
_entity.id
_entity.type
_entity.pdbx_description
1 polymer ?
#
loop_
_entity_poly.entity_id
_entity_poly.type
_entity_poly.pdbx_seq_one_letter_code
_entity_poly.pdbx_strand_id
1 'polypeptide(L)' 'MKIGDISIHYLNGGNTKMDGGAMFGVVPKPLWSKQYNANERNQINLPTHPILIQTAQYNLII' A
#
# COMPACT_ATOMS: atom_id res chain seq x y z
N MET A 1 14.88 8.11 -6.33
CA MET A 1 15.29 7.66 -7.68
C MET A 1 15.25 8.87 -8.61
N LYS A 2 16.10 8.95 -9.63
CA LYS A 2 16.09 10.04 -10.61
C LYS A 2 15.99 9.45 -12.02
N ILE A 3 15.15 10.03 -12.87
CA ILE A 3 14.98 9.63 -14.28
C ILE A 3 15.01 10.91 -15.13
N GLY A 4 16.14 11.16 -15.81
CA GLY A 4 16.37 12.46 -16.46
C GLY A 4 16.27 13.60 -15.44
N ASP A 5 15.41 14.57 -15.70
CA ASP A 5 15.15 15.72 -14.81
C ASP A 5 14.05 15.47 -13.78
N ILE A 6 13.49 14.25 -13.74
CA ILE A 6 12.42 13.87 -12.81
C ILE A 6 13.03 13.25 -11.55
N SER A 7 12.58 13.72 -10.39
CA SER A 7 12.92 13.13 -9.09
C SER A 7 11.73 12.34 -8.53
N ILE A 8 11.98 11.12 -8.08
CA ILE A 8 10.97 10.20 -7.54
C ILE A 8 11.35 9.88 -6.09
N HIS A 9 10.43 10.17 -5.17
CA HIS A 9 10.58 9.96 -3.74
C HIS A 9 9.53 8.98 -3.24
N TYR A 10 9.99 7.93 -2.57
CA TYR A 10 9.11 7.06 -1.80
C TYR A 10 8.73 7.78 -0.51
N LEU A 11 7.43 7.86 -0.25
CA LEU A 11 6.90 8.40 0.99
C LEU A 11 6.42 7.26 1.88
N ASN A 12 6.48 7.49 3.19
CA ASN A 12 5.85 6.61 4.17
C ASN A 12 4.44 7.12 4.46
N GLY A 13 3.44 6.49 3.85
CA GLY A 13 2.02 6.82 4.08
C GLY A 13 1.43 6.13 5.31
N GLY A 14 2.26 5.43 6.09
CA GLY A 14 1.84 4.68 7.26
C GLY A 14 1.30 3.28 6.95
N ASN A 15 0.74 2.64 7.98
CA ASN A 15 0.21 1.29 7.91
C ASN A 15 -1.17 1.27 8.58
N THR A 16 -2.17 0.82 7.84
CA THR A 16 -3.55 0.69 8.32
C THR A 16 -3.90 -0.77 8.47
N LYS A 17 -4.76 -1.08 9.46
CA LYS A 17 -5.31 -2.42 9.63
C LYS A 17 -6.75 -2.45 9.14
N MET A 18 -7.06 -3.36 8.24
CA MET A 18 -8.40 -3.50 7.67
C MET A 18 -8.85 -4.95 7.70
N ASP A 19 -10.16 -5.19 7.81
CA ASP A 19 -10.70 -6.55 7.78
C ASP A 19 -10.29 -7.28 6.49
N GLY A 20 -9.64 -8.43 6.64
CA GLY A 20 -9.14 -9.20 5.51
C GLY A 20 -10.26 -9.77 4.64
N GLY A 21 -11.43 -10.09 5.22
CA GLY A 21 -12.59 -10.55 4.47
C GLY A 21 -13.13 -9.46 3.53
N ALA A 22 -13.24 -8.23 4.02
CA ALA A 22 -13.63 -7.08 3.21
C ALA A 22 -12.63 -6.80 2.07
N MET A 23 -11.33 -6.97 2.31
CA MET A 23 -10.29 -6.75 1.30
C MET A 23 -10.27 -7.81 0.20
N PHE A 24 -10.48 -9.07 0.56
CA PHE A 24 -10.40 -10.21 -0.38
C PHE A 24 -11.78 -10.66 -0.91
N GLY A 25 -12.86 -10.07 -0.41
CA GLY A 25 -14.23 -10.33 -0.87
C GLY A 25 -14.61 -11.80 -0.75
N VAL A 26 -14.91 -12.42 -1.90
CA VAL A 26 -15.37 -13.82 -1.97
C VAL A 26 -14.24 -14.84 -1.79
N VAL A 27 -12.97 -14.41 -1.73
CA VAL A 27 -11.84 -15.34 -1.61
C VAL A 27 -11.78 -15.91 -0.18
N PRO A 28 -11.79 -17.25 -0.01
CA PRO A 28 -11.77 -17.88 1.31
C PRO A 28 -10.54 -17.51 2.16
N LYS A 29 -10.78 -17.30 3.46
CA LYS A 29 -9.72 -17.02 4.45
C LYS A 29 -8.52 -17.96 4.39
N PRO A 30 -8.68 -19.29 4.32
CA PRO A 30 -7.53 -20.20 4.25
C PRO A 30 -6.62 -20.00 3.03
N LEU A 31 -7.09 -19.34 1.95
CA LEU A 31 -6.26 -19.06 0.78
C LEU A 31 -5.44 -17.79 0.97
N TRP A 32 -6.09 -16.66 1.29
CA TRP A 32 -5.37 -15.39 1.42
C TRP A 32 -4.55 -15.32 2.72
N SER A 33 -4.94 -16.02 3.79
CA SER A 33 -4.21 -15.99 5.06
C SER A 33 -2.85 -16.70 5.01
N LYS A 34 -2.56 -17.42 3.92
CA LYS A 34 -1.22 -17.99 3.65
C LYS A 34 -0.19 -16.89 3.35
N GLN A 35 -0.63 -15.77 2.77
CA GLN A 35 0.22 -14.65 2.40
C GLN A 35 0.03 -13.46 3.34
N TYR A 36 -1.19 -13.22 3.80
CA TYR A 36 -1.55 -12.07 4.62
C TYR A 36 -1.93 -12.52 6.03
N ASN A 37 -1.01 -12.32 6.98
CA ASN A 37 -1.28 -12.60 8.38
C ASN A 37 -2.38 -11.68 8.90
N ALA A 38 -3.45 -12.29 9.42
CA ALA A 38 -4.52 -11.58 10.11
C ALA A 38 -4.34 -11.64 11.62
N ASN A 39 -4.70 -10.57 12.32
CA ASN A 39 -4.77 -10.55 13.78
C ASN A 39 -6.05 -11.25 14.30
N GLU A 40 -6.21 -11.27 15.63
CA GLU A 40 -7.39 -11.83 16.31
C GLU A 40 -8.73 -11.19 15.87
N ARG A 41 -8.68 -9.94 15.37
CA ARG A 41 -9.84 -9.20 14.85
C ARG A 41 -10.06 -9.41 13.35
N ASN A 42 -9.40 -10.41 12.76
CA ASN A 42 -9.43 -10.70 11.31
C ASN A 42 -8.85 -9.59 10.42
N GLN A 43 -8.04 -8.69 10.96
CA GLN A 43 -7.48 -7.57 10.20
C GLN A 43 -6.08 -7.89 9.66
N ILE A 44 -5.82 -7.49 8.41
CA ILE A 44 -4.52 -7.57 7.75
C ILE A 44 -3.82 -6.21 7.77
N ASN A 45 -2.49 -6.23 7.74
CA ASN A 45 -1.69 -5.01 7.57
C ASN A 45 -1.72 -4.54 6.12
N LEU A 46 -2.04 -3.27 5.90
CA LEU A 46 -2.05 -2.59 4.61
C LEU A 46 -1.12 -1.38 4.69
N PRO A 47 0.15 -1.52 4.26
CA PRO A 47 1.06 -0.40 4.17
C PRO A 47 0.71 0.48 2.97
N THR A 48 0.82 1.78 3.16
CA THR A 48 0.65 2.77 2.09
C THR A 48 2.00 3.39 1.77
N HIS A 49 2.41 3.31 0.51
CA HIS A 49 3.69 3.87 0.04
C HIS A 49 3.43 4.85 -1.11
N PRO A 50 2.98 6.08 -0.82
CA PRO A 50 2.78 7.07 -1.85
C PRO A 50 4.11 7.41 -2.53
N ILE A 51 4.03 7.81 -3.78
CA ILE A 51 5.17 8.23 -4.56
C ILE A 51 5.01 9.70 -4.90
N LEU A 52 5.96 10.52 -4.46
CA LEU A 52 6.08 11.90 -4.91
C LEU A 52 6.96 11.93 -6.16
N ILE A 53 6.38 12.39 -7.26
CA ILE A 53 7.07 12.65 -8.52
C ILE A 53 7.21 14.16 -8.70
N GLN A 54 8.45 14.62 -8.81
CA GLN A 54 8.78 16.03 -9.01
C GLN A 54 9.37 16.22 -10.39
N THR A 55 8.79 17.14 -11.14
CA THR A 55 9.25 17.61 -12.45
C THR A 55 9.61 19.09 -12.36
N ALA A 56 10.06 19.70 -13.46
CA ALA A 56 10.33 21.14 -13.50
C ALA A 56 9.07 22.00 -13.25
N GLN A 57 7.88 21.47 -13.52
CA GLN A 57 6.62 22.25 -13.55
C GLN A 57 5.62 21.81 -12.48
N TYR A 58 5.68 20.54 -12.05
CA TYR A 58 4.66 19.93 -11.20
C TYR A 58 5.24 19.02 -10.13
N ASN A 59 4.52 18.96 -9.01
CA ASN A 59 4.65 17.94 -7.97
C ASN A 59 3.38 17.07 -7.99
N LEU A 60 3.55 15.77 -8.18
CA LEU A 60 2.46 14.80 -8.28
C LEU A 60 2.62 13.77 -7.14
N ILE A 61 1.52 13.46 -6.45
CA ILE A 61 1.46 12.37 -5.47
C ILE A 61 0.57 11.27 -6.05
N ILE A 62 1.11 10.05 -6.09
CA ILE A 62 0.42 8.82 -6.50
C ILE A 62 0.35 7.88 -5.31
#